data_AF-A0A848UUT3-F1
#
_entry.id   AF-A0A848UUT3-F1
#
_cell.length_a   1.000
_cell.length_b   1.000
_cell.length_c   1.000
_cell.angle_alpha   90.00
_cell.angle_beta   90.00
_cell.angle_gamma   90.00
#
_symmetry.space_group_name_H-M   'P 1'
#
loop_
_entity.id
_entity.type
_entity.pdbx_description
1 polymer ?
#
loop_
_entity_poly.entity_id
_entity_poly.type
_entity_poly.pdbx_seq_one_letter_code
_entity_poly.pdbx_strand_id
1 'polypeptide(L)' 'MSEELYKILLVDDDEDEFFIFQDYLEDSIYSFHVDWVASYEEALNKFKDNSYDAFVVDYYLG' A
#
# COMPACT_ATOMS: atom_id res chain seq x y z
N MET A 1 -8.43 22.62 7.73
CA MET A 1 -7.72 22.12 6.53
C MET A 1 -8.07 20.65 6.46
N SER A 2 -8.66 20.18 5.37
CA SER A 2 -8.87 18.74 5.19
C SER A 2 -7.50 18.11 4.98
N GLU A 3 -7.05 17.28 5.91
CA GLU A 3 -5.89 16.43 5.68
C GLU A 3 -6.23 15.54 4.49
N GLU A 4 -5.44 15.69 3.42
CA GLU A 4 -5.58 14.88 2.22
C GLU A 4 -5.06 13.48 2.58
N LEU A 5 -5.95 12.49 2.50
CA LEU A 5 -5.65 11.10 2.82
C LEU A 5 -5.29 10.37 1.54
N TYR A 6 -4.01 10.03 1.38
CA TYR A 6 -3.52 9.27 0.23
C TYR A 6 -3.73 7.78 0.45
N LYS A 7 -4.30 7.10 -0.55
CA LYS A 7 -4.54 5.66 -0.52
C LYS A 7 -3.43 4.95 -1.29
N ILE A 8 -2.71 4.09 -0.60
CA ILE A 8 -1.64 3.27 -1.17
C ILE A 8 -2.07 1.81 -1.10
N LEU A 9 -1.80 1.05 -2.16
CA LEU A 9 -1.85 -0.40 -2.12
C LEU A 9 -0.43 -0.95 -2.14
N LEU A 10 -0.06 -1.68 -1.08
CA LEU A 10 1.17 -2.46 -0.99
C LEU A 10 0.90 -3.90 -1.43
N VAL A 11 1.72 -4.42 -2.35
CA VAL A 11 1.66 -5.80 -2.84
C VAL A 11 2.96 -6.48 -2.45
N ASP A 12 2.90 -7.32 -1.42
CA ASP A 12 4.07 -7.94 -0.80
C ASP A 12 3.62 -9.23 -0.10
N ASP A 13 4.34 -10.34 -0.25
CA ASP A 13 4.01 -11.59 0.44
C ASP A 13 4.54 -11.67 1.88
N ASP A 14 5.41 -10.75 2.29
CA ASP A 14 5.95 -10.65 3.64
C ASP A 14 5.17 -9.64 4.51
N GLU A 15 4.63 -10.13 5.64
CA GLU A 15 3.87 -9.32 6.60
C GLU A 15 4.79 -8.37 7.39
N ASP A 16 6.05 -8.76 7.64
CA ASP A 16 7.00 -7.93 8.39
C ASP A 16 7.37 -6.67 7.58
N GLU A 17 7.53 -6.79 6.25
CA GLU A 17 7.73 -5.65 5.34
C GLU A 17 6.56 -4.65 5.42
N PHE A 18 5.31 -5.14 5.51
CA PHE A 18 4.13 -4.29 5.64
C PHE A 18 4.19 -3.43 6.91
N PHE A 19 4.53 -4.02 8.07
CA PHE A 19 4.61 -3.27 9.32
C PHE A 19 5.69 -2.19 9.28
N ILE A 20 6.86 -2.50 8.73
CA ILE A 20 7.96 -1.53 8.56
C ILE A 20 7.53 -0.39 7.63
N PHE A 21 6.85 -0.71 6.53
CA PHE A 21 6.36 0.29 5.59
C PHE A 21 5.30 1.21 6.22
N GLN A 22 4.40 0.66 7.02
CA GLN A 22 3.40 1.45 7.74
C GLN A 22 4.05 2.42 8.74
N ASP A 23 4.99 1.93 9.56
CA ASP A 23 5.73 2.75 10.53
C ASP A 23 6.48 3.91 9.84
N TYR A 24 7.09 3.64 8.68
CA TYR A 24 7.77 4.66 7.89
C TYR A 24 6.82 5.78 7.39
N LEU A 25 5.57 5.43 7.06
CA LEU A 25 4.57 6.40 6.61
C LEU A 25 3.97 7.19 7.76
N GLU A 26 3.94 6.65 8.98
CA GLU A 26 3.46 7.36 10.17
C GLU A 26 4.33 8.57 10.53
N ASP A 27 5.62 8.55 10.16
CA ASP A 27 6.55 9.68 10.33
C ASP A 27 6.38 10.79 9.27
N SER A 28 5.48 10.62 8.30
CA SER A 28 5.24 11.60 7.24
C SER A 28 4.33 12.76 7.66
N ILE A 29 4.43 13.88 6.95
CA ILE A 29 3.54 15.04 7.13
C ILE A 29 2.15 14.84 6.52
N TYR A 30 1.96 13.78 5.73
CA TYR A 30 0.70 13.46 5.06
C TYR A 30 0.04 12.26 5.73
N SER A 31 -1.29 12.19 5.63
CA SER A 31 -2.04 11.03 6.10
C SER A 31 -2.09 9.97 5.00
N PHE A 32 -1.81 8.72 5.35
CA PHE A 32 -1.88 7.59 4.45
C PHE A 32 -2.88 6.55 4.93
N HIS A 33 -3.55 5.92 3.97
CA HIS A 33 -4.27 4.68 4.17
C HIS A 33 -3.60 3.62 3.31
N VAL A 34 -3.01 2.62 3.95
CA VAL A 34 -2.32 1.53 3.27
C VAL A 34 -3.21 0.30 3.32
N ASP A 35 -3.61 -0.18 2.15
CA ASP A 35 -4.14 -1.54 1.99
C ASP A 35 -2.98 -2.46 1.60
N TRP A 36 -2.97 -3.67 2.13
CA TRP A 36 -1.97 -4.70 1.81
C TRP A 36 -2.63 -5.91 1.17
N VAL A 37 -1.95 -6.49 0.17
CA VAL A 37 -2.33 -7.75 -0.47
C VAL A 37 -1.09 -8.62 -0.66
N ALA A 38 -1.24 -9.92 -0.42
CA ALA A 38 -0.13 -10.88 -0.44
C ALA A 38 0.12 -11.52 -1.81
N SER A 39 -0.68 -11.15 -2.82
CA SER A 39 -0.60 -11.79 -4.13
C SER A 39 -0.86 -10.84 -5.29
N TYR A 40 -0.19 -11.15 -6.40
CA TYR A 40 -0.38 -10.44 -7.67
C TYR A 40 -1.83 -10.54 -8.19
N GLU A 41 -2.51 -11.67 -7.98
CA GLU A 41 -3.90 -11.85 -8.41
C GLU A 41 -4.87 -10.93 -7.64
N GLU A 42 -4.68 -10.78 -6.33
CA GLU A 42 -5.44 -9.85 -5.51
C GLU A 42 -5.15 -8.40 -5.89
N ALA A 43 -3.89 -8.06 -6.13
CA ALA A 43 -3.47 -6.75 -6.61
C ALA A 43 -4.15 -6.39 -7.94
N LEU A 44 -4.20 -7.31 -8.90
CA LEU A 44 -4.87 -7.09 -10.18
C LEU A 44 -6.37 -6.80 -10.06
N ASN A 45 -7.04 -7.40 -9.07
CA ASN A 45 -8.44 -7.10 -8.81
C ASN A 45 -8.60 -5.69 -8.24
N LYS A 46 -7.72 -5.30 -7.31
CA LYS A 46 -7.71 -3.98 -6.66
C LYS A 46 -7.31 -2.84 -7.61
N PHE A 47 -6.42 -3.09 -8.56
CA PHE A 47 -6.02 -2.10 -9.58
C PHE A 47 -7.19 -1.66 -10.46
N LYS A 48 -8.15 -2.54 -10.72
CA LYS A 48 -9.32 -2.23 -11.56
C LYS A 48 -10.27 -1.22 -10.94
N ASP A 49 -10.26 -1.11 -9.61
CA ASP A 49 -11.13 -0.19 -8.88
C ASP A 49 -10.62 1.27 -8.91
N ASN A 50 -9.42 1.51 -9.45
CA ASN A 50 -8.81 2.84 -9.68
C ASN A 50 -8.95 3.82 -8.50
N SER A 51 -8.93 3.27 -7.28
CA SER A 51 -9.28 3.95 -6.02
C SER A 51 -8.05 4.29 -5.17
N TYR A 52 -6.85 4.01 -5.69
CA TYR A 52 -5.57 4.25 -5.02
C TYR A 52 -4.78 5.32 -5.76
N ASP A 53 -4.07 6.14 -5.00
CA ASP A 53 -3.22 7.22 -5.50
C ASP A 53 -1.84 6.70 -5.92
N ALA A 54 -1.37 5.62 -5.28
CA ALA A 54 -0.12 4.96 -5.60
C ALA A 54 -0.17 3.44 -5.34
N PHE A 55 0.72 2.74 -6.03
CA PHE A 55 0.92 1.29 -5.90
C PHE A 55 2.38 1.03 -5.58
N VAL A 56 2.63 0.30 -4.49
CA VAL A 56 3.95 -0.20 -4.12
C VAL A 56 3.90 -1.71 -4.31
N VAL A 57 4.76 -2.23 -5.17
CA VAL A 57 4.75 -3.64 -5.55
C VAL A 57 6.14 -4.18 -5.35
N ASP A 58 6.28 -5.20 -4.53
CA ASP A 58 7.55 -5.89 -4.41
C ASP A 58 7.91 -6.59 -5.74
N TYR A 59 9.18 -6.47 -6.11
CA TYR A 59 9.71 -7.03 -7.34
C TYR A 59 9.94 -8.54 -7.23
N TYR A 60 10.12 -9.06 -6.01
CA TYR A 60 10.36 -10.48 -5.72
C TYR A 60 9.30 -11.05 -4.78
N LEU A 61 8.05 -11.06 -5.24
CA LEU A 61 7.04 -11.96 -4.67
C LEU A 61 7.54 -13.40 -4.86
N GLY A 62 8.02 -14.03 -3.78
CA GLY A 62 8.85 -15.26 -3.77
C GLY A 62 8.45 -16.36 -4.75
#